data_AF-A0A800GAN3-F1
#
_entry.id   AF-A0A800GAN3-F1
#
_cell.length_a   1.000
_cell.length_b   1.000
_cell.length_c   1.000
_cell.angle_alpha   90.00
_cell.angle_beta   90.00
_cell.angle_gamma   90.00
#
_symmetry.space_group_name_H-M   'P 1'
#
loop_
_entity.id
_entity.type
_entity.pdbx_description
1 polymer ?
#
loop_
_entity_poly.entity_id
_entity_poly.type
_entity_poly.pdbx_seq_one_letter_code
_entity_poly.pdbx_strand_id
1 'polypeptide(L)' 'MFKTFEQVDRGITANSTMMTVAVDPRSPNHVFCNSRDGQVFGSLDDGATWTTYDLPAKAREVRALAAG' A
#
# COMPACT_ATOMS: atom_id res chain seq x y z
N MET A 1 -20.18 1.10 19.84
CA MET A 1 -20.00 0.56 18.48
C MET A 1 -18.67 -0.18 18.46
N PHE A 2 -18.69 -1.51 18.52
CA PHE A 2 -17.46 -2.31 18.52
C PHE A 2 -17.02 -2.53 17.08
N LYS A 3 -15.77 -2.19 16.76
CA LYS A 3 -15.17 -2.52 15.46
C LYS A 3 -14.32 -3.77 15.64
N THR A 4 -14.53 -4.76 14.78
CA THR A 4 -13.68 -5.95 14.66
C THR A 4 -12.60 -5.68 13.61
N PHE A 5 -11.42 -6.26 13.81
CA PHE A 5 -10.34 -6.21 12.83
C PHE A 5 -10.15 -7.60 12.24
N GLU A 6 -10.00 -7.68 10.93
CA GLU A 6 -9.62 -8.89 10.23
C GLU A 6 -8.36 -8.63 9.41
N GLN A 7 -7.55 -9.68 9.24
CA GLN A 7 -6.40 -9.61 8.35
C GLN A 7 -6.90 -9.85 6.93
N VAL A 8 -6.71 -8.86 6.06
CA VAL A 8 -7.01 -8.98 4.64
C VAL A 8 -5.70 -9.29 3.89
N ASP A 9 -5.65 -10.47 3.29
CA ASP A 9 -4.51 -11.04 2.54
C ASP A 9 -3.24 -11.43 3.34
N ARG A 10 -2.49 -12.41 2.79
CA ARG A 10 -1.21 -12.94 3.27
C ARG A 10 -0.14 -13.05 2.16
N GLY A 11 -0.45 -12.66 0.92
CA GLY A 11 0.38 -12.92 -0.24
C GLY A 11 1.55 -11.96 -0.47
N ILE A 12 1.58 -10.82 0.22
CA ILE A 12 2.61 -9.79 -0.01
C ILE A 12 3.67 -9.85 1.09
N THR A 13 4.92 -9.95 0.68
CA THR A 13 6.07 -9.75 1.57
C THR A 13 6.76 -8.45 1.19
N ALA A 14 6.71 -7.45 2.07
CA ALA A 14 7.49 -6.25 1.90
C ALA A 14 8.98 -6.55 2.11
N ASN A 15 9.84 -6.00 1.26
CA ASN A 15 11.29 -6.16 1.37
C ASN A 15 11.91 -5.34 2.53
N SER A 16 11.15 -4.41 3.12
CA SER A 16 11.59 -3.52 4.18
C SER A 16 10.39 -2.95 4.96
N THR A 17 10.65 -2.04 5.90
CA THR A 17 9.63 -1.39 6.74
C THR A 17 8.59 -0.65 5.90
N MET A 18 7.30 -0.88 6.18
CA MET A 18 6.20 -0.11 5.60
C MET A 18 6.19 1.31 6.17
N MET A 19 6.13 2.33 5.32
CA MET A 19 6.26 3.74 5.74
C MET A 19 4.94 4.50 5.72
N THR A 20 4.10 4.28 4.71
CA THR A 20 2.81 4.99 4.58
C THR A 20 1.68 4.08 4.10
N VAL A 21 0.46 4.42 4.50
CA VAL A 21 -0.80 3.96 3.89
C VAL A 21 -1.64 5.17 3.51
N ALA A 22 -2.22 5.16 2.32
CA ALA A 22 -3.08 6.22 1.80
C ALA A 22 -4.31 5.60 1.11
N VAL A 23 -5.46 6.24 1.27
CA VAL A 23 -6.70 5.89 0.57
C VAL A 23 -6.94 6.96 -0.50
N ASP A 24 -7.31 6.55 -1.71
CA ASP A 24 -7.71 7.50 -2.76
C ASP A 24 -9.03 8.19 -2.35
N PRO A 25 -9.05 9.53 -2.17
CA PRO A 25 -10.27 10.24 -1.79
C PRO A 25 -11.34 10.21 -2.90
N ARG A 26 -10.98 9.89 -4.15
CA ARG A 26 -11.92 9.77 -5.27
C ARG A 26 -12.51 8.36 -5.36
N SER A 27 -11.79 7.38 -4.84
CA SER A 27 -12.13 5.95 -4.91
C SER A 27 -11.75 5.28 -3.58
N PRO A 28 -12.63 5.29 -2.55
CA PRO A 28 -12.27 4.85 -1.21
C PRO A 28 -11.93 3.34 -1.11
N ASN A 29 -12.26 2.56 -2.13
CA ASN A 29 -11.84 1.16 -2.30
C ASN A 29 -10.40 1.02 -2.78
N HIS A 30 -9.71 2.10 -3.16
CA HIS A 30 -8.31 2.07 -3.56
C HIS A 30 -7.41 2.44 -2.39
N VAL A 31 -6.51 1.53 -2.05
CA VAL A 31 -5.57 1.67 -0.93
C VAL A 31 -4.15 1.48 -1.44
N PHE A 32 -3.26 2.41 -1.10
CA PHE A 32 -1.86 2.38 -1.53
C PHE A 32 -0.93 2.45 -0.33
N CYS A 33 0.14 1.66 -0.38
CA CYS A 33 1.15 1.61 0.66
C CYS A 33 2.56 1.64 0.04
N ASN A 34 3.57 1.99 0.82
CA ASN A 34 4.97 1.86 0.39
C ASN A 34 5.87 1.25 1.47
N SER A 35 6.98 0.66 1.01
CA SER A 35 8.11 0.28 1.83
C SER A 35 9.22 1.33 1.76
N ARG A 36 10.06 1.36 2.79
CA ARG A 36 11.22 2.25 2.90
C ARG A 36 12.17 2.12 1.71
N ASP A 37 12.33 0.91 1.18
CA ASP A 37 13.23 0.61 0.07
C ASP A 37 12.60 0.83 -1.31
N GLY A 38 11.42 1.44 -1.37
CA GLY A 38 10.80 1.89 -2.61
C GLY A 38 9.89 0.86 -3.29
N GLN A 39 9.39 -0.14 -2.57
CA GLN A 39 8.25 -0.92 -3.09
C GLN A 39 6.96 -0.16 -2.85
N VAL A 40 6.08 -0.14 -3.83
CA VAL A 40 4.73 0.39 -3.69
C VAL A 40 3.75 -0.77 -3.83
N PHE A 41 2.72 -0.77 -3.02
CA PHE A 41 1.65 -1.76 -3.05
C PHE A 41 0.34 -1.03 -3.26
N GLY A 42 -0.52 -1.57 -4.12
CA GLY A 42 -1.84 -1.01 -4.39
C GLY A 42 -2.90 -2.09 -4.38
N SER A 43 -4.01 -1.82 -3.70
CA SER A 43 -5.26 -2.55 -3.82
C SER A 43 -6.30 -1.64 -4.46
N LEU A 44 -7.14 -2.20 -5.31
CA LEU A 44 -8.27 -1.50 -5.94
C LEU A 44 -9.63 -2.06 -5.48
N ASP A 45 -9.61 -2.97 -4.51
CA ASP A 45 -10.74 -3.76 -4.03
C ASP A 45 -10.80 -3.84 -2.50
N ASP A 46 -10.56 -2.70 -1.84
CA ASP A 46 -10.64 -2.51 -0.38
C ASP A 46 -9.68 -3.42 0.41
N GLY A 47 -8.51 -3.69 -0.17
CA GLY A 47 -7.47 -4.54 0.43
C GLY A 47 -7.66 -6.03 0.20
N ALA A 48 -8.69 -6.47 -0.54
CA ALA A 48 -8.93 -7.89 -0.80
C ALA A 48 -7.83 -8.54 -1.65
N THR A 49 -7.32 -7.82 -2.65
CA THR A 49 -6.16 -8.19 -3.44
C THR A 49 -5.20 -7.03 -3.58
N TRP A 50 -3.91 -7.36 -3.75
CA TRP A 50 -2.86 -6.37 -3.83
C TRP A 50 -1.90 -6.64 -4.97
N THR A 51 -1.43 -5.55 -5.58
CA THR A 51 -0.43 -5.55 -6.64
C THR A 51 0.82 -4.83 -6.14
N THR A 52 1.98 -5.44 -6.36
CA THR A 52 3.28 -4.83 -6.07
C THR A 52 3.82 -4.11 -7.30
N TYR A 53 4.27 -2.88 -7.10
CA TYR A 53 4.95 -2.06 -8.08
C TYR A 53 6.37 -1.80 -7.59
N ASP A 54 7.35 -2.39 -8.26
CA ASP A 54 8.75 -2.10 -8.00
C ASP A 54 9.12 -0.77 -8.65
N LEU A 55 9.57 0.20 -7.86
CA LEU A 55 10.08 1.45 -8.40
C LEU A 55 11.48 1.26 -9.01
N PRO A 56 11.85 2.11 -9.99
CA PRO A 56 13.21 2.13 -10.51
C PRO A 56 14.22 2.30 -9.37
N ALA A 57 15.33 1.57 -9.40
CA ALA A 57 16.33 1.51 -8.31
C ALA A 57 16.94 2.86 -7.88
N LYS A 58 16.70 3.94 -8.62
CA LYS A 58 17.10 5.32 -8.26
C LYS A 58 16.07 6.03 -7.37
N ALA A 59 14.87 5.50 -7.21
CA ALA A 59 13.75 6.06 -6.43
C ALA A 59 13.56 5.31 -5.09
N ARG A 60 14.67 4.97 -4.42
CA ARG A 60 14.68 4.15 -3.19
C ARG A 60 14.30 4.90 -1.90
N GLU A 61 13.92 6.18 -1.97
CA GLU A 61 13.32 6.89 -0.85
C GLU A 61 11.93 7.41 -1.25
N VAL A 62 10.91 6.58 -1.06
CA VAL A 62 9.53 7.05 -1.15
C VAL A 62 9.15 7.61 0.22
N ARG A 63 9.21 8.93 0.36
CA ARG A 63 8.85 9.62 1.62
C ARG A 63 7.36 9.88 1.76
N ALA A 64 6.64 9.90 0.64
CA ALA A 64 5.20 10.11 0.60
C ALA A 64 4.62 9.54 -0.69
N LEU A 65 3.37 9.06 -0.61
CA LEU A 65 2.53 8.76 -1.75
C LEU A 65 1.33 9.72 -1.74
N ALA A 66 0.93 10.19 -2.91
CA ALA A 66 -0.34 10.89 -3.11
C ALA A 66 -1.19 10.05 -4.06
N ALA A 67 -2.39 9.67 -3.61
CA ALA A 67 -3.40 9.07 -4.44
C ALA A 67 -4.40 10.16 -4.84
N GLY A 68 -4.81 10.15 -6.11
CA GLY A 68 -5.80 11.06 -6.68
C GLY A 68 -6.12 10.66 -8.10
#